data_AF-Q245K9-F1
#
_entry.id   AF-Q245K9-F1
#
_cell.length_a   1.000
_cell.length_b   1.000
_cell.length_c   1.000
_cell.angle_alpha   90.00
_cell.angle_beta   90.00
_cell.angle_gamma   90.00
#
_symmetry.space_group_name_H-M   'P 1'
#
loop_
_entity.id
_entity.type
_entity.pdbx_description
1 polymer ?
#
loop_
_entity_poly.entity_id
_entity_poly.type
_entity_poly.pdbx_seq_one_letter_code
_entity_poly.pdbx_strand_id
1 'polypeptide(L)'
;MADQEKSAQDAQNAAPQETAFVGMNGEETGLGFATRDQGAKVEEDQGLLDFDILTNDGTHRNMKLLIDLKNIFSRQLPKMPKEYIVKLVFDRHHESMVILKNKQKVIGGICFRQYKPQRFAEVAFLAVTANEQVRGYGTRLMNKFKDHMQKQNIEYLLTYADNFAIGYFKKQGFTKEHRMPQEKWKGYIKDYDGGTLMECYIHPYVDYGNISQIIKRQKELLIERIKKLSLNEKVFSGKEYAALIQNSMDNEDPENPKVNPSDIPGVAFSGWEWKDYHELKKSKERSFNLQCANVIENMKRHKQSWPFLDPVNKDDVPDYYDVITDPIDIKAIEKKLQNNQYVDKDQFIKDVKRIFTNAKIYNQPDTIYYKAAKELEDFVEPYLTKLKDTKESNTPSNNNSAHGSKKPLPVRKSIKKK
;
A
#
# COMPACT_ATOMS: atom_id res chain seq x y z
N MET A 1 48.52 -10.35 -29.69
CA MET A 1 48.38 -10.33 -28.22
C MET A 1 47.50 -9.19 -27.70
N ALA A 2 47.35 -8.06 -28.40
CA ALA A 2 46.44 -6.98 -27.97
C ALA A 2 44.93 -7.19 -28.30
N ASP A 3 44.58 -8.11 -29.21
CA ASP A 3 43.19 -8.37 -29.59
C ASP A 3 42.49 -9.44 -28.74
N GLN A 4 43.22 -10.17 -27.89
CA GLN A 4 42.64 -11.14 -26.96
C GLN A 4 42.27 -10.50 -25.60
N GLU A 5 42.92 -9.41 -25.20
CA GLU A 5 42.60 -8.68 -23.96
C GLU A 5 41.33 -7.83 -24.09
N LYS A 6 40.97 -7.36 -25.30
CA LYS A 6 39.77 -6.56 -25.51
C LYS A 6 38.46 -7.36 -25.36
N SER A 7 38.49 -8.66 -25.67
CA SER A 7 37.31 -9.53 -25.53
C SER A 7 37.03 -9.96 -24.09
N ALA A 8 38.03 -9.89 -23.21
CA ALA A 8 37.90 -10.22 -21.79
C ALA A 8 37.29 -9.07 -20.98
N GLN A 9 37.46 -7.82 -21.42
CA GLN A 9 36.94 -6.64 -20.73
C GLN A 9 35.45 -6.37 -21.02
N ASP A 10 34.96 -6.75 -22.20
CA ASP A 10 33.53 -6.60 -22.55
C ASP A 10 32.65 -7.71 -21.92
N ALA A 11 33.25 -8.80 -21.45
CA ALA A 11 32.55 -9.89 -20.75
C ALA A 11 32.30 -9.61 -19.25
N GLN A 12 32.93 -8.58 -18.67
CA GLN A 12 32.80 -8.23 -17.24
C GLN A 12 31.73 -7.16 -16.93
N ASN A 13 31.05 -6.61 -17.93
CA ASN A 13 30.02 -5.57 -17.75
C ASN A 13 28.58 -6.02 -18.03
N ALA A 14 28.33 -7.31 -18.26
CA ALA A 14 26.98 -7.85 -18.35
C ALA A 14 26.46 -8.27 -16.97
N ALA A 15 26.24 -7.30 -16.07
CA ALA A 15 25.35 -7.54 -14.95
C ALA A 15 23.97 -7.91 -15.53
N PRO A 16 23.32 -9.00 -15.10
CA PRO A 16 21.96 -9.30 -15.56
C PRO A 16 21.11 -8.10 -15.19
N GLN A 17 20.56 -7.41 -16.20
CA GLN A 17 19.50 -6.45 -15.98
C GLN A 17 18.40 -7.22 -15.26
N GLU A 18 18.25 -6.99 -13.95
CA GLU A 18 17.08 -7.44 -13.21
C GLU A 18 15.88 -6.90 -13.97
N THR A 19 15.19 -7.78 -14.67
CA THR A 19 13.88 -7.48 -15.23
C THR A 19 13.00 -7.18 -14.03
N ALA A 20 12.88 -5.89 -13.72
CA ALA A 20 12.01 -5.41 -12.66
C ALA A 20 10.64 -6.01 -12.94
N PHE A 21 10.18 -6.86 -12.03
CA PHE A 21 8.83 -7.40 -12.09
C PHE A 21 7.90 -6.19 -12.06
N VAL A 22 7.26 -5.89 -13.20
CA VAL A 22 6.34 -4.76 -13.35
C VAL A 22 5.08 -5.13 -12.59
N GLY A 23 5.11 -4.84 -11.29
CA GLY A 23 4.07 -5.24 -10.35
C GLY A 23 4.43 -4.76 -8.96
N MET A 24 3.93 -3.57 -8.63
CA MET A 24 3.99 -2.90 -7.32
C MET A 24 5.31 -2.22 -6.99
N ASN A 25 5.23 -0.89 -6.83
CA ASN A 25 6.25 -0.09 -6.17
C ASN A 25 6.55 -0.70 -4.79
N GLY A 26 7.80 -1.08 -4.52
CA GLY A 26 8.20 -1.76 -3.27
C GLY A 26 7.95 -0.97 -1.98
N GLU A 27 7.52 0.28 -2.09
CA GLU A 27 7.12 1.12 -0.95
C GLU A 27 5.73 0.77 -0.41
N GLU A 28 4.82 0.25 -1.24
CA GLU A 28 3.45 -0.12 -0.84
C GLU A 28 3.36 -1.53 -0.26
N THR A 29 4.30 -2.41 -0.60
CA THR A 29 4.33 -3.82 -0.14
C THR A 29 5.03 -4.01 1.21
N GLY A 30 5.51 -2.92 1.84
CA GLY A 30 6.33 -2.99 3.06
C GLY A 30 7.75 -3.53 2.83
N LEU A 31 8.10 -3.93 1.60
CA LEU A 31 9.39 -4.53 1.24
C LEU A 31 10.54 -3.52 1.11
N GLY A 32 10.25 -2.21 1.06
CA GLY A 32 11.26 -1.16 1.24
C GLY A 32 12.02 -1.25 2.58
N PHE A 33 11.59 -2.13 3.50
CA PHE A 33 12.27 -2.51 4.72
C PHE A 33 13.61 -3.23 4.48
N ALA A 34 13.65 -4.21 3.57
CA ALA A 34 14.79 -5.11 3.42
C ALA A 34 16.03 -4.43 2.82
N THR A 35 15.83 -3.50 1.88
CA THR A 35 16.91 -2.71 1.28
C THR A 35 17.50 -1.69 2.24
N ARG A 36 16.69 -1.14 3.16
CA ARG A 36 17.14 -0.13 4.13
C ARG A 36 17.91 -0.74 5.30
N ASP A 37 17.51 -1.92 5.78
CA ASP A 37 18.23 -2.66 6.82
C ASP A 37 19.63 -3.13 6.36
N GLN A 38 19.78 -3.45 5.07
CA GLN A 38 21.02 -4.00 4.51
C GLN A 38 22.24 -3.07 4.69
N GLY A 39 22.07 -1.75 4.51
CA GLY A 39 23.17 -0.79 4.68
C GLY A 39 23.69 -0.75 6.12
N ALA A 40 22.78 -0.63 7.08
CA ALA A 40 23.10 -0.66 8.50
C ALA A 40 23.72 -2.01 8.93
N LYS A 41 23.24 -3.12 8.37
CA LYS A 41 23.82 -4.45 8.62
C LYS A 41 25.27 -4.54 8.13
N VAL A 42 25.59 -3.99 6.95
CA VAL A 42 26.97 -3.99 6.44
C VAL A 42 27.90 -3.21 7.37
N GLU A 43 27.47 -2.05 7.88
CA GLU A 43 28.26 -1.28 8.86
C GLU A 43 28.43 -2.03 10.19
N GLU A 44 27.42 -2.78 10.65
CA GLU A 44 27.54 -3.68 11.81
C GLU A 44 28.53 -4.82 11.55
N ASP A 45 28.42 -5.50 10.40
CA ASP A 45 29.30 -6.63 10.04
C ASP A 45 30.77 -6.16 9.88
N GLN A 46 30.99 -4.89 9.54
CA GLN A 46 32.32 -4.23 9.51
C GLN A 46 32.82 -3.76 10.88
N GLY A 47 32.01 -3.88 11.94
CA GLY A 47 32.34 -3.43 13.29
C GLY A 47 32.30 -1.90 13.48
N LEU A 48 31.64 -1.18 12.57
CA LEU A 48 31.41 0.28 12.68
C LEU A 48 30.21 0.59 13.59
N LEU A 49 29.27 -0.34 13.71
CA LEU A 49 28.11 -0.25 14.58
C LEU A 49 28.10 -1.38 15.60
N ASP A 50 27.84 -1.04 16.85
CA ASP A 50 27.63 -1.97 17.95
C ASP A 50 26.29 -1.67 18.64
N PHE A 51 25.74 -2.68 19.31
CA PHE A 51 24.48 -2.58 20.03
C PHE A 51 24.66 -3.06 21.47
N ASP A 52 24.46 -2.15 22.42
CA ASP A 52 24.65 -2.42 23.85
C ASP A 52 23.33 -2.25 24.61
N ILE A 53 23.11 -3.10 25.63
CA ILE A 53 22.06 -2.90 26.63
C ILE A 53 22.64 -2.13 27.81
N LEU A 54 22.04 -0.99 28.11
CA LEU A 54 22.41 -0.11 29.21
C LEU A 54 21.36 -0.15 30.31
N THR A 55 21.83 -0.16 31.55
CA THR A 55 21.03 0.06 32.76
C THR A 55 21.64 1.20 33.56
N ASN A 56 20.85 1.85 34.42
CA ASN A 56 21.41 2.74 35.43
C ASN A 56 22.01 1.92 36.59
N ASP A 57 23.19 1.38 36.35
CA ASP A 57 24.00 0.63 37.33
C ASP A 57 24.95 1.52 38.14
N GLY A 58 24.94 2.83 37.89
CA GLY A 58 25.84 3.81 38.52
C GLY A 58 27.26 3.82 37.97
N THR A 59 27.59 3.00 36.96
CA THR A 59 28.92 3.02 36.35
C THR A 59 29.13 4.28 35.53
N HIS A 60 30.35 4.82 35.54
CA HIS A 60 30.68 6.03 34.79
C HIS A 60 30.40 5.87 33.28
N ARG A 61 30.70 4.69 32.72
CA ARG A 61 30.46 4.37 31.31
C ARG A 61 28.97 4.44 30.97
N ASN A 62 28.12 3.71 31.69
CA ASN A 62 26.69 3.67 31.37
C ASN A 62 26.05 5.03 31.61
N MET A 63 26.42 5.74 32.68
CA MET A 63 25.92 7.09 32.95
C MET A 63 26.22 8.06 31.80
N LYS A 64 27.45 8.04 31.26
CA LYS A 64 27.81 8.87 30.10
C LYS A 64 26.94 8.55 28.88
N LEU A 65 26.79 7.27 28.56
CA LEU A 65 26.02 6.84 27.39
C LEU A 65 24.51 7.11 27.56
N LEU A 66 23.96 6.95 28.78
CA LEU A 66 22.58 7.30 29.10
C LEU A 66 22.33 8.81 29.00
N ILE A 67 23.29 9.65 29.38
CA ILE A 67 23.22 11.11 29.17
C ILE A 67 23.15 11.43 27.67
N ASP A 68 24.01 10.81 26.86
CA ASP A 68 24.01 10.99 25.41
C ASP A 68 22.66 10.58 24.80
N LEU A 69 22.14 9.41 25.21
CA LEU A 69 20.85 8.91 24.76
C LEU A 69 19.69 9.82 25.17
N LYS A 70 19.64 10.26 26.43
CA LYS A 70 18.65 11.23 26.93
C LYS A 70 18.66 12.52 26.11
N ASN A 71 19.83 12.99 25.71
CA ASN A 71 19.97 14.19 24.88
C ASN A 71 19.49 13.97 23.43
N ILE A 72 19.58 12.75 22.91
CA ILE A 72 18.96 12.40 21.62
C ILE A 72 17.44 12.41 21.76
N PHE A 73 16.88 11.68 22.74
CA PHE A 73 15.42 11.67 22.97
C PHE A 73 14.85 13.07 23.16
N SER A 74 15.50 13.91 23.98
CA SER A 74 15.05 15.29 24.25
C SER A 74 15.01 16.17 23.00
N ARG A 75 15.83 15.88 21.98
CA ARG A 75 15.86 16.62 20.71
C ARG A 75 14.91 16.04 19.67
N GLN A 76 14.81 14.71 19.61
CA GLN A 76 14.02 14.01 18.59
C GLN A 76 12.53 13.85 18.99
N LEU A 77 12.20 13.99 20.27
CA LEU A 77 10.84 13.89 20.81
C LEU A 77 10.43 15.22 21.47
N PRO A 78 10.24 16.32 20.71
CA PRO A 78 10.01 17.64 21.26
C PRO A 78 8.68 17.78 22.02
N LYS A 79 7.71 16.88 21.77
CA LYS A 79 6.43 16.84 22.49
C LYS A 79 6.54 16.17 23.88
N MET A 80 7.64 15.46 24.14
CA MET A 80 7.85 14.78 25.41
C MET A 80 8.55 15.72 26.40
N PRO A 81 8.02 15.90 27.62
CA PRO A 81 8.67 16.73 28.65
C PRO A 81 10.09 16.21 28.96
N LYS A 82 11.06 17.12 29.06
CA LYS A 82 12.47 16.75 29.26
C LYS A 82 12.69 16.05 30.60
N GLU A 83 11.99 16.50 31.63
CA GLU A 83 12.02 15.92 32.98
C GLU A 83 11.49 14.49 32.96
N TYR A 84 10.47 14.24 32.13
CA TYR A 84 9.89 12.91 31.96
C TYR A 84 10.88 11.95 31.26
N ILE A 85 11.53 12.42 30.19
CA ILE A 85 12.58 11.66 29.51
C ILE A 85 13.71 11.30 30.47
N VAL A 86 14.22 12.28 31.21
CA VAL A 86 15.28 12.07 32.22
C VAL A 86 14.82 11.03 33.24
N LYS A 87 13.60 11.16 33.77
CA LYS A 87 13.08 10.25 34.79
C LYS A 87 13.11 8.80 34.32
N LEU A 88 12.64 8.49 33.11
CA LEU A 88 12.60 7.11 32.64
C LEU A 88 13.96 6.59 32.16
N VAL A 89 14.76 7.39 31.45
CA VAL A 89 16.08 6.95 30.97
C VAL A 89 17.02 6.59 32.12
N PHE A 90 16.90 7.28 33.26
CA PHE A 90 17.70 6.99 34.45
C PHE A 90 16.96 6.13 35.50
N ASP A 91 15.75 5.66 35.23
CA ASP A 91 15.04 4.76 36.14
C ASP A 91 15.71 3.37 36.11
N ARG A 92 15.94 2.77 37.29
CA ARG A 92 16.63 1.48 37.40
C ARG A 92 15.80 0.28 36.93
N HIS A 93 14.49 0.45 36.76
CA HIS A 93 13.60 -0.56 36.18
C HIS A 93 13.45 -0.40 34.67
N HIS A 94 14.04 0.64 34.08
CA HIS A 94 14.12 0.81 32.64
C HIS A 94 15.51 0.41 32.14
N GLU A 95 15.52 -0.12 30.94
CA GLU A 95 16.70 -0.50 30.20
C GLU A 95 16.74 0.31 28.90
N SER A 96 17.92 0.43 28.31
CA SER A 96 18.07 1.10 27.02
C SER A 96 18.97 0.31 26.09
N MET A 97 18.45 -0.10 24.93
CA MET A 97 19.30 -0.60 23.84
C MET A 97 19.80 0.60 23.06
N VAL A 98 21.12 0.75 22.93
CA VAL A 98 21.74 1.85 22.17
C VAL A 98 22.43 1.36 20.92
N ILE A 99 22.48 2.22 19.89
CA ILE A 99 23.38 2.06 18.76
C ILE A 99 24.63 2.89 19.03
N LEU A 100 25.78 2.23 19.06
CA LEU A 100 27.09 2.85 19.19
C LEU A 100 27.77 2.85 17.83
N LYS A 101 28.18 4.03 17.36
CA LYS A 101 29.03 4.18 16.18
C LYS A 101 30.48 4.30 16.61
N ASN A 102 31.35 3.51 15.98
CA ASN A 102 32.78 3.41 16.31
C ASN A 102 33.02 3.18 17.81
N LYS A 103 32.21 2.33 18.46
CA LYS A 103 32.29 1.93 19.89
C LYS A 103 32.15 3.04 20.94
N GLN A 104 31.95 4.30 20.54
CA GLN A 104 31.97 5.43 21.47
C GLN A 104 30.77 6.34 21.38
N LYS A 105 30.25 6.61 20.17
CA LYS A 105 29.23 7.64 19.96
C LYS A 105 27.84 7.01 19.92
N VAL A 106 26.97 7.38 20.85
CA VAL A 106 25.55 7.02 20.77
C VAL A 106 24.91 7.79 19.60
N ILE A 107 24.28 7.06 18.67
CA ILE A 107 23.55 7.66 17.54
C ILE A 107 22.05 7.42 17.61
N GLY A 108 21.58 6.57 18.51
CA GLY A 108 20.17 6.30 18.73
C GLY A 108 19.97 5.22 19.79
N GLY A 109 18.71 4.95 20.12
CA GLY A 109 18.37 3.87 21.04
C GLY A 109 16.87 3.72 21.28
N ILE A 110 16.55 2.65 22.01
CA ILE A 110 15.22 2.30 22.51
C ILE A 110 15.31 2.26 24.02
N CYS A 111 14.52 3.08 24.72
CA CYS A 111 14.31 2.96 26.16
C CYS A 111 13.04 2.15 26.39
N PHE A 112 13.14 1.11 27.22
CA PHE A 112 12.07 0.13 27.40
C PHE A 112 12.02 -0.41 28.82
N ARG A 113 10.90 -1.04 29.17
CA ARG A 113 10.72 -1.76 30.44
C ARG A 113 10.14 -3.14 30.18
N GLN A 114 10.74 -4.16 30.78
CA GLN A 114 10.31 -5.55 30.62
C GLN A 114 9.38 -5.99 31.74
N TYR A 115 8.35 -6.75 31.38
CA TYR A 115 7.42 -7.40 32.30
C TYR A 115 7.47 -8.91 32.05
N LYS A 116 8.55 -9.55 32.56
CA LYS A 116 8.88 -10.95 32.28
C LYS A 116 7.73 -11.93 32.58
N PRO A 117 7.01 -11.84 33.72
CA PRO A 117 5.89 -12.76 33.99
C PRO A 117 4.76 -12.65 32.96
N GLN A 118 4.51 -11.43 32.46
CA GLN A 118 3.49 -11.15 31.45
C GLN A 118 4.00 -11.35 30.01
N ARG A 119 5.30 -11.63 29.83
CA ARG A 119 5.98 -11.87 28.55
C ARG A 119 5.85 -10.70 27.56
N PHE A 120 5.82 -9.46 28.05
CA PHE A 120 5.82 -8.27 27.19
C PHE A 120 6.85 -7.20 27.64
N ALA A 121 7.18 -6.30 26.73
CA ALA A 121 7.96 -5.10 27.04
C ALA A 121 7.25 -3.83 26.54
N GLU A 122 7.31 -2.78 27.36
CA GLU A 122 6.87 -1.43 27.01
C GLU A 122 8.03 -0.68 26.35
N VAL A 123 7.84 -0.20 25.12
CA VAL A 123 8.78 0.72 24.47
C VAL A 123 8.36 2.14 24.82
N ALA A 124 9.10 2.75 25.74
CA ALA A 124 8.84 4.10 26.24
C ALA A 124 9.35 5.17 25.26
N PHE A 125 10.59 5.03 24.77
CA PHE A 125 11.17 5.96 23.80
C PHE A 125 11.92 5.22 22.70
N LEU A 126 11.88 5.77 21.50
CA LEU A 126 12.67 5.31 20.37
C LEU A 126 13.08 6.52 19.52
N ALA A 127 14.37 6.67 19.28
CA ALA A 127 14.89 7.74 18.44
C ALA A 127 16.27 7.43 17.87
N VAL A 128 16.55 8.00 16.70
CA VAL A 128 17.86 8.08 16.07
C VAL A 128 18.17 9.55 15.81
N THR A 129 19.42 9.97 15.97
CA THR A 129 19.86 11.34 15.71
C THR A 129 19.54 11.76 14.27
N ALA A 130 19.07 13.00 14.08
CA ALA A 130 18.58 13.49 12.79
C ALA A 130 19.57 13.31 11.62
N ASN A 131 20.87 13.52 11.85
CA ASN A 131 21.91 13.39 10.84
C ASN A 131 22.19 11.94 10.40
N GLU A 132 21.68 10.96 11.13
CA GLU A 132 21.82 9.53 10.86
C GLU A 132 20.46 8.87 10.54
N GLN A 133 19.38 9.65 10.44
CA GLN A 133 18.07 9.14 10.01
C GLN A 133 18.08 8.76 8.52
N VAL A 134 17.08 7.97 8.11
CA VAL A 134 16.91 7.48 6.72
C VAL A 134 17.98 6.48 6.27
N ARG A 135 19.05 6.25 7.05
CA ARG A 135 20.12 5.26 6.78
C ARG A 135 19.77 3.82 7.19
N GLY A 136 18.54 3.57 7.64
CA GLY A 136 18.08 2.25 8.07
C GLY A 136 18.42 1.86 9.51
N TYR A 137 19.18 2.68 10.25
CA TYR A 137 19.55 2.38 11.65
C TYR A 137 18.36 2.16 12.58
N GLY A 138 17.25 2.90 12.39
CA GLY A 138 16.04 2.69 13.18
C GLY A 138 15.40 1.32 12.95
N THR A 139 15.45 0.81 11.72
CA THR A 139 15.01 -0.56 11.41
C THR A 139 15.97 -1.59 12.02
N ARG A 140 17.28 -1.38 11.83
CA ARG A 140 18.31 -2.29 12.36
C ARG A 140 18.23 -2.43 13.88
N LEU A 141 18.08 -1.30 14.57
CA LEU A 141 17.90 -1.23 16.02
C LEU A 141 16.67 -2.01 16.49
N MET A 142 15.54 -1.87 15.80
CA MET A 142 14.33 -2.64 16.14
C MET A 142 14.51 -4.14 15.89
N ASN A 143 15.21 -4.54 14.83
CA ASN A 143 15.54 -5.95 14.58
C ASN A 143 16.42 -6.54 15.69
N LYS A 144 17.50 -5.85 16.06
CA LYS A 144 18.37 -6.25 17.17
C LYS A 144 17.62 -6.26 18.51
N PHE A 145 16.70 -5.32 18.71
CA PHE A 145 15.84 -5.27 19.88
C PHE A 145 14.90 -6.48 19.95
N LYS A 146 14.26 -6.87 18.85
CA LYS A 146 13.44 -8.08 18.78
C LYS A 146 14.24 -9.35 19.06
N ASP A 147 15.43 -9.49 18.46
CA ASP A 147 16.32 -10.64 18.75
C ASP A 147 16.67 -10.71 20.24
N HIS A 148 16.92 -9.55 20.87
CA HIS A 148 17.20 -9.49 22.30
C HIS A 148 15.97 -9.86 23.15
N MET A 149 14.79 -9.36 22.79
CA MET A 149 13.53 -9.67 23.47
C MET A 149 13.15 -11.16 23.35
N GLN A 150 13.35 -11.77 22.18
CA GLN A 150 13.17 -13.22 22.00
C GLN A 150 14.05 -14.03 22.96
N LYS A 151 15.33 -13.66 23.10
CA LYS A 151 16.27 -14.32 24.04
C LYS A 151 15.85 -14.16 25.50
N GLN A 152 15.10 -13.10 25.83
CA GLN A 152 14.53 -12.88 27.15
C GLN A 152 13.12 -13.51 27.31
N ASN A 153 12.67 -14.29 26.33
CA ASN A 153 11.34 -14.94 26.32
C ASN A 153 10.17 -13.92 26.41
N ILE A 154 10.37 -12.75 25.78
CA ILE A 154 9.35 -11.71 25.59
C ILE A 154 8.70 -11.89 24.21
N GLU A 155 7.37 -11.89 24.16
CA GLU A 155 6.57 -12.13 22.95
C GLU A 155 5.91 -10.88 22.39
N TYR A 156 5.59 -9.92 23.26
CA TYR A 156 4.83 -8.73 22.86
C TYR A 156 5.60 -7.46 23.16
N LEU A 157 5.57 -6.51 22.21
CA LEU A 157 6.01 -5.15 22.42
C LEU A 157 4.78 -4.24 22.38
N LEU A 158 4.64 -3.39 23.40
CA LEU A 158 3.60 -2.38 23.47
C LEU A 158 4.23 -0.99 23.48
N THR A 159 3.61 -0.06 22.76
CA THR A 159 4.08 1.33 22.72
C THR A 159 2.94 2.28 22.44
N TYR A 160 3.02 3.50 22.99
CA TYR A 160 2.19 4.61 22.56
C TYR A 160 2.94 5.41 21.50
N ALA A 161 2.49 5.30 20.25
CA ALA A 161 3.09 5.96 19.11
C ALA A 161 2.42 7.30 18.81
N ASP A 162 3.22 8.34 18.65
CA ASP A 162 2.78 9.61 18.06
C ASP A 162 2.30 9.41 16.62
N ASN A 163 1.36 10.24 16.15
CA ASN A 163 0.81 10.17 14.79
C ASN A 163 1.87 10.14 13.68
N PHE A 164 2.99 10.86 13.86
CA PHE A 164 4.10 10.88 12.90
C PHE A 164 4.92 9.58 12.90
N ALA A 165 4.91 8.83 14.00
CA ALA A 165 5.68 7.60 14.18
C ALA A 165 4.89 6.33 13.81
N ILE A 166 3.55 6.40 13.70
CA ILE A 166 2.70 5.25 13.34
C ILE A 166 3.20 4.55 12.07
N GLY A 167 3.60 5.31 11.04
CA GLY A 167 4.13 4.74 9.80
C GLY A 167 5.43 3.96 9.99
N TYR A 168 6.31 4.41 10.89
CA TYR A 168 7.52 3.68 11.27
C TYR A 168 7.14 2.38 11.99
N PHE A 169 6.33 2.45 13.04
CA PHE A 169 5.93 1.27 13.82
C PHE A 169 5.18 0.22 12.99
N LYS A 170 4.29 0.64 12.08
CA LYS A 170 3.66 -0.27 11.10
C LYS A 170 4.69 -1.03 10.26
N LYS A 171 5.72 -0.33 9.75
CA LYS A 171 6.82 -0.97 9.00
C LYS A 171 7.64 -1.94 9.86
N GLN A 172 7.66 -1.74 11.18
CA GLN A 172 8.29 -2.66 12.12
C GLN A 172 7.34 -3.78 12.58
N GLY A 173 6.15 -3.95 11.97
CA GLY A 173 5.22 -5.02 12.33
C GLY A 173 4.33 -4.72 13.53
N PHE A 174 4.25 -3.46 13.97
CA PHE A 174 3.25 -3.06 14.96
C PHE A 174 1.89 -2.81 14.30
N THR A 175 0.82 -3.17 15.01
CA THR A 175 -0.57 -2.97 14.60
C THR A 175 -1.36 -2.24 15.68
N LYS A 176 -2.50 -1.65 15.28
CA LYS A 176 -3.51 -1.10 16.22
C LYS A 176 -4.45 -2.19 16.75
N GLU A 177 -4.40 -3.39 16.17
CA GLU A 177 -5.18 -4.53 16.61
C GLU A 177 -4.45 -5.25 17.75
N HIS A 178 -4.98 -5.14 18.96
CA HIS A 178 -4.38 -5.74 20.15
C HIS A 178 -4.78 -7.20 20.27
N ARG A 179 -3.81 -8.11 20.20
CA ARG A 179 -4.03 -9.55 20.40
C ARG A 179 -3.76 -9.96 21.84
N MET A 180 -2.93 -9.21 22.56
CA MET A 180 -2.65 -9.47 23.96
C MET A 180 -3.86 -9.11 24.83
N PRO A 181 -4.36 -10.05 25.68
CA PRO A 181 -5.48 -9.77 26.58
C PRO A 181 -5.21 -8.55 27.47
N GLN A 182 -6.19 -7.65 27.57
CA GLN A 182 -6.04 -6.36 28.26
C GLN A 182 -5.61 -6.52 29.73
N GLU A 183 -6.09 -7.57 30.40
CA GLU A 183 -5.74 -7.92 31.79
C GLU A 183 -4.23 -8.11 32.01
N LYS A 184 -3.49 -8.48 30.96
CA LYS A 184 -2.05 -8.74 31.07
C LYS A 184 -1.19 -7.48 31.03
N TRP A 185 -1.70 -6.36 30.53
CA TRP A 185 -0.89 -5.14 30.32
C TRP A 185 -1.53 -3.86 30.86
N LYS A 186 -2.84 -3.83 31.06
CA LYS A 186 -3.54 -2.66 31.61
C LYS A 186 -3.05 -2.36 33.03
N GLY A 187 -2.67 -1.11 33.27
CA GLY A 187 -2.10 -0.68 34.55
C GLY A 187 -0.59 -0.90 34.70
N TYR A 188 0.05 -1.62 33.77
CA TYR A 188 1.50 -1.75 33.72
C TYR A 188 2.15 -0.67 32.85
N ILE A 189 1.56 -0.39 31.69
CA ILE A 189 2.05 0.63 30.75
C ILE A 189 1.48 2.00 31.05
N LYS A 190 2.21 3.05 30.66
CA LYS A 190 1.77 4.43 30.81
C LYS A 190 0.88 4.84 29.65
N ASP A 191 -0.27 5.45 29.95
CA ASP A 191 -1.11 6.08 28.94
C ASP A 191 -0.54 7.46 28.60
N TYR A 192 -0.39 7.73 27.29
CA TYR A 192 0.08 9.02 26.79
C TYR A 192 -1.05 9.71 26.04
N ASP A 193 -1.41 10.91 26.49
CA ASP A 193 -2.42 11.71 25.83
C ASP A 193 -1.97 12.06 24.40
N GLY A 194 -2.85 11.84 23.42
CA GLY A 194 -2.55 11.99 21.99
C GLY A 194 -1.69 10.88 21.36
N GLY A 195 -1.28 9.86 22.12
CA GLY A 195 -0.59 8.67 21.59
C GLY A 195 -1.57 7.60 21.12
N THR A 196 -1.21 6.87 20.05
CA THR A 196 -1.94 5.66 19.64
C THR A 196 -1.25 4.42 20.21
N LEU A 197 -1.95 3.62 21.01
CA LEU A 197 -1.44 2.33 21.44
C LEU A 197 -1.21 1.41 20.23
N MET A 198 -0.03 0.80 20.17
CA MET A 198 0.35 -0.14 19.13
C MET A 198 1.01 -1.38 19.73
N GLU A 199 0.75 -2.54 19.14
CA GLU A 199 1.26 -3.85 19.57
C GLU A 199 2.07 -4.51 18.46
N CYS A 200 3.23 -5.10 18.79
CA CYS A 200 3.98 -5.98 17.91
C CYS A 200 4.17 -7.34 18.58
N TYR A 201 3.68 -8.39 17.92
CA TYR A 201 3.99 -9.77 18.28
C TYR A 201 5.34 -10.19 17.66
N ILE A 202 6.24 -10.71 18.49
CA ILE A 202 7.55 -11.19 18.09
C ILE A 202 7.46 -12.70 17.87
N HIS A 203 7.58 -13.13 16.61
CA HIS A 203 7.46 -14.54 16.28
C HIS A 203 8.69 -15.32 16.75
N PRO A 204 8.57 -16.44 17.50
CA PRO A 204 9.70 -17.10 18.16
C PRO A 204 10.74 -17.71 17.21
N TYR A 205 10.32 -18.05 15.99
CA TYR A 205 11.19 -18.72 15.00
C TYR A 205 11.74 -17.78 13.91
N VAL A 206 11.43 -16.49 13.96
CA VAL A 206 11.96 -15.51 12.98
C VAL A 206 13.26 -14.94 13.51
N ASP A 207 14.34 -15.07 12.74
CA ASP A 207 15.60 -14.38 12.96
C ASP A 207 15.47 -12.94 12.41
N TYR A 208 15.15 -11.99 13.29
CA TYR A 208 14.96 -10.59 12.90
C TYR A 208 16.27 -9.94 12.49
N GLY A 209 17.40 -10.35 13.07
CA GLY A 209 18.75 -9.92 12.71
C GLY A 209 19.16 -10.24 11.27
N ASN A 210 18.56 -11.25 10.63
CA ASN A 210 18.80 -11.61 9.23
C ASN A 210 17.53 -11.63 8.36
N ILE A 211 16.42 -11.04 8.82
CA ILE A 211 15.12 -11.09 8.14
C ILE A 211 15.18 -10.60 6.69
N SER A 212 15.97 -9.56 6.42
CA SER A 212 16.15 -9.01 5.07
C SER A 212 16.75 -10.04 4.10
N GLN A 213 17.71 -10.83 4.56
CA GLN A 213 18.32 -11.92 3.78
C GLN A 213 17.37 -13.10 3.63
N ILE A 214 16.61 -13.43 4.68
CA ILE A 214 15.60 -14.50 4.64
C ILE A 214 14.54 -14.18 3.58
N ILE A 215 13.98 -12.97 3.60
CA ILE A 215 12.98 -12.52 2.62
C ILE A 215 13.57 -12.52 1.21
N LYS A 216 14.80 -12.02 1.04
CA LYS A 216 15.48 -12.03 -0.26
C LYS A 216 15.60 -13.46 -0.82
N ARG A 217 16.08 -14.41 -0.01
CA ARG A 217 16.22 -15.81 -0.41
C ARG A 217 14.87 -16.47 -0.71
N GLN A 218 13.84 -16.19 0.09
CA GLN A 218 12.47 -16.68 -0.18
C GLN A 218 11.96 -16.15 -1.52
N LYS A 219 12.15 -14.87 -1.81
CA LYS A 219 11.77 -14.25 -3.08
C LYS A 219 12.52 -14.87 -4.26
N GLU A 220 13.82 -15.08 -4.14
CA GLU A 220 14.64 -15.73 -5.17
C GLU A 220 14.14 -17.14 -5.48
N LEU A 221 13.86 -17.95 -4.45
CA LEU A 221 13.30 -19.30 -4.61
C LEU A 221 11.93 -19.28 -5.30
N LEU A 222 11.04 -18.36 -4.90
CA LEU A 222 9.74 -18.21 -5.54
C LEU A 222 9.88 -17.79 -7.01
N ILE A 223 10.74 -16.83 -7.31
CA ILE A 223 11.00 -16.39 -8.68
C ILE A 223 11.59 -17.53 -9.51
N GLU A 224 12.55 -18.29 -8.98
CA GLU A 224 13.12 -19.45 -9.67
C GLU A 224 12.03 -20.50 -9.97
N ARG A 225 11.13 -20.76 -9.00
CA ARG A 225 10.02 -21.68 -9.20
C ARG A 225 9.03 -21.15 -10.23
N ILE A 226 8.70 -19.86 -10.19
CA ILE A 226 7.86 -19.20 -11.18
C ILE A 226 8.51 -19.32 -12.55
N LYS A 227 9.80 -19.01 -12.73
CA LYS A 227 10.51 -19.15 -14.02
C LYS A 227 10.44 -20.56 -14.60
N LYS A 228 10.48 -21.61 -13.75
CA LYS A 228 10.32 -23.01 -14.20
C LYS A 228 8.91 -23.35 -14.69
N LEU A 229 7.89 -22.63 -14.22
CA LEU A 229 6.49 -22.87 -14.56
C LEU A 229 5.95 -21.85 -15.57
N SER A 230 6.51 -20.65 -15.56
CA SER A 230 6.08 -19.48 -16.29
C SER A 230 6.89 -19.38 -17.56
N LEU A 231 6.19 -19.25 -18.68
CA LEU A 231 6.81 -19.22 -20.00
C LEU A 231 7.20 -17.79 -20.41
N ASN A 232 7.45 -16.91 -19.43
CA ASN A 232 7.67 -15.46 -19.62
C ASN A 232 8.96 -15.13 -20.38
N GLU A 233 9.88 -16.09 -20.51
CA GLU A 233 11.10 -15.93 -21.30
C GLU A 233 10.84 -16.01 -22.81
N LYS A 234 9.67 -16.52 -23.23
CA LYS A 234 9.27 -16.57 -24.64
C LYS A 234 8.84 -15.18 -25.11
N VAL A 235 9.75 -14.50 -25.79
CA VAL A 235 9.48 -13.21 -26.44
C VAL A 235 8.82 -13.46 -27.79
N PHE A 236 7.59 -12.95 -27.95
CA PHE A 236 6.89 -12.95 -29.23
C PHE A 236 7.21 -11.66 -29.99
N SER A 237 7.64 -11.77 -31.23
CA SER A 237 8.09 -10.63 -32.03
C SER A 237 6.90 -9.84 -32.57
N GLY A 238 6.90 -8.52 -32.37
CA GLY A 238 5.88 -7.64 -32.95
C GLY A 238 5.87 -7.61 -34.49
N LYS A 239 6.90 -8.14 -35.16
CA LYS A 239 6.94 -8.23 -36.63
C LYS A 239 5.92 -9.23 -37.20
N GLU A 240 5.58 -10.26 -36.44
CA GLU A 240 4.56 -11.25 -36.81
C GLU A 240 3.15 -10.63 -36.75
N TYR A 241 3.00 -9.57 -35.96
CA TYR A 241 1.76 -8.84 -35.71
C TYR A 241 1.52 -7.66 -36.67
N ALA A 242 2.58 -7.06 -37.21
CA ALA A 242 2.48 -5.94 -38.15
C ALA A 242 1.64 -6.26 -39.40
N ALA A 243 1.64 -7.52 -39.85
CA ALA A 243 0.82 -7.99 -40.97
C ALA A 243 -0.68 -8.11 -40.62
N LEU A 244 -1.03 -8.34 -39.36
CA LEU A 244 -2.43 -8.42 -38.88
C LEU A 244 -3.06 -7.03 -38.73
N ILE A 245 -2.26 -6.01 -38.36
CA ILE A 245 -2.73 -4.63 -38.17
C ILE A 245 -2.91 -3.85 -39.47
N GLN A 246 -2.22 -4.24 -40.55
CA GLN A 246 -2.10 -3.43 -41.77
C GLN A 246 -3.42 -3.19 -42.53
N ASN A 247 -4.52 -3.86 -42.15
CA ASN A 247 -5.86 -3.71 -42.73
C ASN A 247 -6.88 -3.03 -41.81
N SER A 248 -6.47 -2.35 -40.73
CA SER A 248 -7.38 -1.85 -39.70
C SER A 248 -7.28 -0.34 -39.48
N MET A 249 -7.89 0.45 -40.35
CA MET A 249 -8.33 1.80 -39.97
C MET A 249 -9.86 1.81 -39.83
N ASP A 250 -10.30 2.41 -38.72
CA ASP A 250 -11.65 2.87 -38.38
C ASP A 250 -12.70 1.82 -37.93
N ASN A 251 -13.09 1.94 -36.65
CA ASN A 251 -14.06 1.17 -35.84
C ASN A 251 -13.49 0.03 -34.97
N GLU A 252 -13.51 0.23 -33.65
CA GLU A 252 -13.24 -0.75 -32.59
C GLU A 252 -14.58 -1.27 -32.05
N ASP A 253 -15.05 -2.43 -32.55
CA ASP A 253 -16.18 -3.15 -31.95
C ASP A 253 -15.63 -4.21 -30.97
N PRO A 254 -15.90 -4.10 -29.65
CA PRO A 254 -15.45 -5.08 -28.66
C PRO A 254 -16.07 -6.48 -28.81
N GLU A 255 -17.24 -6.61 -29.44
CA GLU A 255 -17.89 -7.91 -29.67
C GLU A 255 -17.42 -8.58 -30.97
N ASN A 256 -16.77 -7.82 -31.84
CA ASN A 256 -16.15 -8.31 -33.06
C ASN A 256 -14.76 -7.67 -33.26
N PRO A 257 -13.77 -8.05 -32.44
CA PRO A 257 -12.45 -7.44 -32.52
C PRO A 257 -11.79 -7.78 -33.85
N LYS A 258 -11.22 -6.76 -34.50
CA LYS A 258 -10.56 -6.90 -35.82
C LYS A 258 -9.40 -7.90 -35.82
N VAL A 259 -8.77 -8.11 -34.67
CA VAL A 259 -7.83 -9.20 -34.43
C VAL A 259 -8.44 -10.09 -33.37
N ASN A 260 -8.70 -11.35 -33.72
CA ASN A 260 -9.14 -12.32 -32.74
C ASN A 260 -8.01 -12.52 -31.74
N PRO A 261 -8.22 -12.34 -30.42
CA PRO A 261 -7.14 -12.51 -29.45
C PRO A 261 -6.53 -13.91 -29.48
N SER A 262 -7.29 -14.93 -29.90
CA SER A 262 -6.78 -16.30 -30.13
C SER A 262 -5.75 -16.38 -31.27
N ASP A 263 -5.69 -15.40 -32.17
CA ASP A 263 -4.70 -15.34 -33.26
C ASP A 263 -3.37 -14.70 -32.81
N ILE A 264 -3.36 -14.05 -31.64
CA ILE A 264 -2.16 -13.44 -31.09
C ILE A 264 -1.31 -14.54 -30.46
N PRO A 265 -0.09 -14.83 -30.97
CA PRO A 265 0.69 -15.99 -30.52
C PRO A 265 0.94 -16.03 -29.01
N GLY A 266 1.16 -14.87 -28.37
CA GLY A 266 1.35 -14.80 -26.92
C GLY A 266 0.09 -15.08 -26.10
N VAL A 267 -1.09 -14.69 -26.61
CA VAL A 267 -2.40 -14.93 -25.96
C VAL A 267 -2.85 -16.37 -26.20
N ALA A 268 -2.72 -16.88 -27.43
CA ALA A 268 -2.94 -18.29 -27.73
C ALA A 268 -2.06 -19.19 -26.84
N PHE A 269 -0.79 -18.82 -26.70
CA PHE A 269 0.18 -19.58 -25.93
C PHE A 269 -0.01 -19.47 -24.42
N SER A 270 -0.66 -18.42 -23.90
CA SER A 270 -1.02 -18.37 -22.48
C SER A 270 -2.17 -19.31 -22.11
N GLY A 271 -2.80 -19.95 -23.10
CA GLY A 271 -3.98 -20.80 -22.90
C GLY A 271 -5.26 -20.01 -22.70
N TRP A 272 -5.25 -18.70 -23.03
CA TRP A 272 -6.43 -17.86 -22.97
C TRP A 272 -7.48 -18.33 -23.99
N GLU A 273 -8.72 -18.35 -23.55
CA GLU A 273 -9.89 -18.69 -24.35
C GLU A 273 -10.97 -17.60 -24.21
N TRP A 274 -11.89 -17.55 -25.18
CA TRP A 274 -13.04 -16.65 -25.13
C TRP A 274 -13.92 -16.80 -23.88
N LYS A 275 -13.93 -17.99 -23.27
CA LYS A 275 -14.60 -18.19 -21.97
C LYS A 275 -14.01 -17.30 -20.86
N ASP A 276 -12.71 -17.05 -20.89
CA ASP A 276 -12.01 -16.23 -19.90
C ASP A 276 -12.39 -14.75 -20.06
N TYR A 277 -12.59 -14.28 -21.30
CA TYR A 277 -13.16 -12.95 -21.57
C TYR A 277 -14.57 -12.82 -21.01
N HIS A 278 -15.43 -13.80 -21.29
CA HIS A 278 -16.80 -13.78 -20.79
C HIS A 278 -16.87 -13.87 -19.26
N GLU A 279 -16.00 -14.65 -18.63
CA GLU A 279 -15.88 -14.72 -17.17
C GLU A 279 -15.40 -13.38 -16.59
N LEU A 280 -14.40 -12.75 -17.21
CA LEU A 280 -13.94 -11.42 -16.82
C LEU A 280 -15.06 -10.36 -16.97
N LYS A 281 -15.79 -10.38 -18.10
CA LYS A 281 -16.93 -9.49 -18.35
C LYS A 281 -18.01 -9.69 -17.29
N LYS A 282 -18.40 -10.95 -16.99
CA LYS A 282 -19.34 -11.28 -15.92
C LYS A 282 -18.85 -10.82 -14.54
N SER A 283 -17.55 -10.97 -14.26
CA SER A 283 -16.95 -10.52 -12.99
C SER A 283 -16.98 -8.99 -12.88
N LYS A 284 -16.67 -8.27 -13.96
CA LYS A 284 -16.81 -6.81 -14.04
C LYS A 284 -18.26 -6.36 -13.90
N GLU A 285 -19.19 -7.00 -14.59
CA GLU A 285 -20.65 -6.75 -14.46
C GLU A 285 -21.13 -7.03 -13.03
N ARG A 286 -20.68 -8.11 -12.39
CA ARG A 286 -20.97 -8.41 -10.98
C ARG A 286 -20.40 -7.35 -10.05
N SER A 287 -19.20 -6.85 -10.32
CA SER A 287 -18.57 -5.76 -9.58
C SER A 287 -19.32 -4.44 -9.76
N PHE A 288 -19.72 -4.11 -10.99
CA PHE A 288 -20.55 -2.96 -11.32
C PHE A 288 -21.90 -3.01 -10.58
N ASN A 289 -22.61 -4.13 -10.68
CA ASN A 289 -23.89 -4.35 -10.04
C ASN A 289 -23.76 -4.28 -8.51
N LEU A 290 -22.70 -4.87 -7.93
CA LEU A 290 -22.45 -4.81 -6.50
C LEU A 290 -22.18 -3.37 -6.02
N GLN A 291 -21.39 -2.60 -6.78
CA GLN A 291 -21.10 -1.21 -6.44
C GLN A 291 -22.37 -0.34 -6.49
N CYS A 292 -23.22 -0.51 -7.50
CA CYS A 292 -24.49 0.22 -7.61
C CYS A 292 -25.50 -0.22 -6.54
N ALA A 293 -25.60 -1.53 -6.28
CA ALA A 293 -26.46 -2.09 -5.22
C ALA A 293 -26.06 -1.55 -3.84
N ASN A 294 -24.76 -1.41 -3.56
CA ASN A 294 -24.29 -0.79 -2.32
C ASN A 294 -24.73 0.67 -2.20
N VAL A 295 -24.79 1.44 -3.29
CA VAL A 295 -25.32 2.81 -3.26
C VAL A 295 -26.81 2.80 -2.93
N ILE A 296 -27.60 1.94 -3.59
CA ILE A 296 -29.03 1.76 -3.30
C ILE A 296 -29.25 1.41 -1.83
N GLU A 297 -28.50 0.45 -1.28
CA GLU A 297 -28.60 0.02 0.11
C GLU A 297 -28.27 1.16 1.10
N ASN A 298 -27.23 1.94 0.82
CA ASN A 298 -26.88 3.11 1.64
C ASN A 298 -27.98 4.17 1.59
N MET A 299 -28.57 4.41 0.42
CA MET A 299 -29.73 5.30 0.30
C MET A 299 -30.89 4.77 1.13
N LYS A 300 -31.33 3.51 0.96
CA LYS A 300 -32.46 2.94 1.70
C LYS A 300 -32.32 3.03 3.23
N ARG A 301 -31.10 2.91 3.75
CA ARG A 301 -30.81 2.98 5.20
C ARG A 301 -30.82 4.39 5.76
N HIS A 302 -30.71 5.41 4.91
CA HIS A 302 -30.69 6.79 5.35
C HIS A 302 -32.09 7.24 5.82
N LYS A 303 -32.15 7.93 6.96
CA LYS A 303 -33.42 8.34 7.60
C LYS A 303 -34.33 9.21 6.71
N GLN A 304 -33.76 9.95 5.76
CA GLN A 304 -34.49 10.84 4.86
C GLN A 304 -35.00 10.18 3.58
N SER A 305 -34.82 8.88 3.44
CA SER A 305 -35.14 8.18 2.19
C SER A 305 -36.61 7.82 2.01
N TRP A 306 -37.40 7.93 3.08
CA TRP A 306 -38.81 7.52 3.13
C TRP A 306 -39.69 8.04 1.98
N PRO A 307 -39.54 9.27 1.43
CA PRO A 307 -40.39 9.72 0.32
C PRO A 307 -39.96 9.16 -1.06
N PHE A 308 -38.77 8.56 -1.13
CA PHE A 308 -38.13 8.15 -2.39
C PHE A 308 -38.05 6.64 -2.55
N LEU A 309 -38.53 5.86 -1.56
CA LEU A 309 -38.47 4.40 -1.58
C LEU A 309 -39.38 3.80 -2.65
N ASP A 310 -40.57 4.36 -2.81
CA ASP A 310 -41.62 3.91 -3.72
C ASP A 310 -42.08 5.06 -4.64
N PRO A 311 -42.72 4.75 -5.78
CA PRO A 311 -43.30 5.76 -6.66
C PRO A 311 -44.30 6.66 -5.93
N VAL A 312 -44.35 7.95 -6.29
CA VAL A 312 -45.33 8.89 -5.76
C VAL A 312 -46.74 8.42 -6.12
N ASN A 313 -47.61 8.26 -5.13
CA ASN A 313 -48.98 7.83 -5.38
C ASN A 313 -49.79 8.98 -6.00
N LYS A 314 -50.37 8.73 -7.18
CA LYS A 314 -51.20 9.71 -7.89
C LYS A 314 -52.46 10.10 -7.10
N ASP A 315 -53.01 9.18 -6.31
CA ASP A 315 -54.21 9.46 -5.52
C ASP A 315 -53.91 10.44 -4.37
N ASP A 316 -52.69 10.39 -3.83
CA ASP A 316 -52.24 11.30 -2.76
C ASP A 316 -51.72 12.63 -3.32
N VAL A 317 -51.17 12.62 -4.55
CA VAL A 317 -50.59 13.79 -5.22
C VAL A 317 -51.05 13.86 -6.69
N PRO A 318 -52.27 14.39 -6.96
CA PRO A 318 -52.92 14.27 -8.26
C PRO A 318 -52.21 14.93 -9.44
N ASP A 319 -51.55 16.06 -9.22
CA ASP A 319 -50.88 16.88 -10.23
C ASP A 319 -49.40 16.51 -10.44
N TYR A 320 -48.85 15.59 -9.64
CA TYR A 320 -47.42 15.26 -9.67
C TYR A 320 -46.93 14.85 -11.06
N TYR A 321 -47.70 13.98 -11.72
CA TYR A 321 -47.35 13.45 -13.04
C TYR A 321 -47.64 14.40 -14.21
N ASP A 322 -48.34 15.52 -13.95
CA ASP A 322 -48.50 16.60 -14.92
C ASP A 322 -47.28 17.55 -14.87
N VAL A 323 -46.64 17.66 -13.70
CA VAL A 323 -45.46 18.51 -13.47
C VAL A 323 -44.15 17.77 -13.74
N ILE A 324 -44.03 16.52 -13.28
CA ILE A 324 -42.82 15.69 -13.38
C ILE A 324 -42.96 14.70 -14.54
N THR A 325 -42.21 14.94 -15.60
CA THR A 325 -42.30 14.22 -16.87
C THR A 325 -41.51 12.91 -16.93
N ASP A 326 -40.49 12.75 -16.08
CA ASP A 326 -39.65 11.54 -16.01
C ASP A 326 -39.53 11.07 -14.54
N PRO A 327 -40.63 10.55 -13.95
CA PRO A 327 -40.68 10.13 -12.56
C PRO A 327 -39.77 8.91 -12.31
N ILE A 328 -39.11 8.89 -11.16
CA ILE A 328 -38.27 7.77 -10.72
C ILE A 328 -38.17 7.74 -9.19
N ASP A 329 -37.97 6.54 -8.66
CA ASP A 329 -37.84 6.21 -7.25
C ASP A 329 -36.77 5.12 -7.06
N ILE A 330 -36.38 4.86 -5.81
CA ILE A 330 -35.30 3.91 -5.47
C ILE A 330 -35.66 2.48 -5.91
N LYS A 331 -36.93 2.06 -5.80
CA LYS A 331 -37.38 0.73 -6.21
C LYS A 331 -37.36 0.57 -7.74
N ALA A 332 -37.70 1.61 -8.49
CA ALA A 332 -37.51 1.63 -9.94
C ALA A 332 -36.02 1.50 -10.33
N ILE A 333 -35.13 2.24 -9.68
CA ILE A 333 -33.66 2.13 -9.91
C ILE A 333 -33.16 0.72 -9.59
N GLU A 334 -33.59 0.15 -8.47
CA GLU A 334 -33.23 -1.21 -8.07
C GLU A 334 -33.70 -2.25 -9.08
N LYS A 335 -34.94 -2.14 -9.58
CA LYS A 335 -35.47 -3.03 -10.61
C LYS A 335 -34.69 -2.91 -11.92
N LYS A 336 -34.32 -1.69 -12.32
CA LYS A 336 -33.48 -1.46 -13.50
C LYS A 336 -32.12 -2.12 -13.35
N LEU A 337 -31.50 -2.04 -12.18
CA LEU A 337 -30.23 -2.68 -11.88
C LEU A 337 -30.33 -4.21 -11.92
N GLN A 338 -31.33 -4.79 -11.26
CA GLN A 338 -31.55 -6.24 -11.22
C GLN A 338 -31.80 -6.84 -12.62
N ASN A 339 -32.43 -6.07 -13.51
CA ASN A 339 -32.69 -6.47 -14.89
C ASN A 339 -31.55 -6.10 -15.86
N ASN A 340 -30.39 -5.67 -15.37
CA ASN A 340 -29.23 -5.23 -16.16
C ASN A 340 -29.58 -4.15 -17.22
N GLN A 341 -30.46 -3.21 -16.88
CA GLN A 341 -30.91 -2.15 -17.80
C GLN A 341 -29.99 -0.92 -17.81
N TYR A 342 -28.89 -0.95 -17.05
CA TYR A 342 -27.86 0.07 -17.06
C TYR A 342 -26.66 -0.41 -17.86
N VAL A 343 -26.31 0.32 -18.93
CA VAL A 343 -25.14 0.01 -19.77
C VAL A 343 -23.84 0.46 -19.09
N ASP A 344 -23.91 1.54 -18.31
CA ASP A 344 -22.77 2.14 -17.64
C ASP A 344 -23.18 2.78 -16.30
N LYS A 345 -22.16 3.23 -15.54
CA LYS A 345 -22.36 3.91 -14.26
C LYS A 345 -23.01 5.29 -14.40
N ASP A 346 -22.83 5.95 -15.54
CA ASP A 346 -23.38 7.29 -15.75
C ASP A 346 -24.90 7.25 -15.88
N GLN A 347 -25.47 6.22 -16.51
CA GLN A 347 -26.91 6.00 -16.56
C GLN A 347 -27.49 5.76 -15.17
N PHE A 348 -26.85 4.93 -14.36
CA PHE A 348 -27.25 4.71 -12.95
C PHE A 348 -27.19 6.01 -12.14
N ILE A 349 -26.09 6.75 -12.24
CA ILE A 349 -25.90 8.02 -11.52
C ILE A 349 -26.94 9.07 -11.94
N LYS A 350 -27.25 9.14 -13.24
CA LYS A 350 -28.29 10.05 -13.77
C LYS A 350 -29.65 9.77 -13.13
N ASP A 351 -30.05 8.50 -13.08
CA ASP A 351 -31.31 8.10 -12.45
C ASP A 351 -31.34 8.40 -10.94
N VAL A 352 -30.24 8.15 -10.22
CA VAL A 352 -30.13 8.50 -8.79
C VAL A 352 -30.27 10.01 -8.59
N LYS A 353 -29.58 10.83 -9.39
CA LYS A 353 -29.70 12.29 -9.31
C LYS A 353 -31.09 12.79 -9.69
N ARG A 354 -31.77 12.11 -10.63
CA ARG A 354 -33.13 12.47 -11.07
C ARG A 354 -34.15 12.39 -9.95
N ILE A 355 -34.02 11.45 -9.00
CA ILE A 355 -34.85 11.42 -7.78
C ILE A 355 -34.85 12.80 -7.10
N PHE A 356 -33.66 13.34 -6.84
CA PHE A 356 -33.50 14.60 -6.12
C PHE A 356 -33.90 15.81 -6.98
N THR A 357 -33.58 15.78 -8.28
CA THR A 357 -33.99 16.83 -9.21
C THR A 357 -35.52 16.93 -9.27
N ASN A 358 -36.23 15.82 -9.45
CA ASN A 358 -37.70 15.80 -9.48
C ASN A 358 -38.29 16.31 -8.17
N ALA A 359 -37.77 15.86 -7.03
CA ALA A 359 -38.22 16.31 -5.72
C ALA A 359 -38.05 17.82 -5.53
N LYS A 360 -36.92 18.39 -5.97
CA LYS A 360 -36.61 19.82 -5.87
C LYS A 360 -37.34 20.69 -6.89
N ILE A 361 -37.79 20.12 -8.02
CA ILE A 361 -38.64 20.81 -9.00
C ILE A 361 -40.08 20.91 -8.48
N TYR A 362 -40.62 19.81 -7.95
CA TYR A 362 -42.02 19.76 -7.54
C TYR A 362 -42.26 20.46 -6.19
N ASN A 363 -41.34 20.31 -5.23
CA ASN A 363 -41.55 20.80 -3.86
C ASN A 363 -40.84 22.13 -3.60
N GLN A 364 -41.44 22.99 -2.77
CA GLN A 364 -40.82 24.25 -2.33
C GLN A 364 -39.66 24.00 -1.33
N PRO A 365 -38.63 24.88 -1.28
CA PRO A 365 -37.42 24.68 -0.47
C PRO A 365 -37.63 24.49 1.04
N ASP A 366 -38.74 25.00 1.58
CA ASP A 366 -39.10 24.95 2.99
C ASP A 366 -39.80 23.64 3.39
N THR A 367 -40.29 22.87 2.42
CA THR A 367 -40.98 21.59 2.64
C THR A 367 -40.06 20.50 3.19
N ILE A 368 -40.66 19.52 3.89
CA ILE A 368 -39.95 18.34 4.38
C ILE A 368 -39.35 17.50 3.25
N TYR A 369 -40.02 17.44 2.09
CA TYR A 369 -39.60 16.65 0.92
C TYR A 369 -38.36 17.24 0.25
N TYR A 370 -38.32 18.57 0.07
CA TYR A 370 -37.15 19.24 -0.49
C TYR A 370 -35.93 19.09 0.43
N LYS A 371 -36.12 19.29 1.75
CA LYS A 371 -35.06 19.14 2.75
C LYS A 371 -34.53 17.71 2.79
N ALA A 372 -35.42 16.72 2.74
CA ALA A 372 -35.06 15.30 2.66
C ALA A 372 -34.26 14.98 1.39
N ALA A 373 -34.68 15.50 0.22
CA ALA A 373 -33.97 15.32 -1.04
C ALA A 373 -32.54 15.89 -0.98
N LYS A 374 -32.39 17.10 -0.42
CA LYS A 374 -31.08 17.75 -0.29
C LYS A 374 -30.15 16.98 0.66
N GLU A 375 -30.63 16.61 1.86
CA GLU A 375 -29.81 15.88 2.85
C GLU A 375 -29.38 14.51 2.30
N LEU A 376 -30.27 13.81 1.58
CA LEU A 376 -29.94 12.52 0.97
C LEU A 376 -29.00 12.64 -0.24
N GLU A 377 -29.14 13.70 -1.04
CA GLU A 377 -28.23 14.00 -2.15
C GLU A 377 -26.81 14.28 -1.65
N ASP A 378 -26.67 15.16 -0.64
CA ASP A 378 -25.38 15.50 -0.03
C ASP A 378 -24.72 14.24 0.59
N PHE A 379 -25.51 13.35 1.18
CA PHE A 379 -25.05 12.07 1.72
C PHE A 379 -24.54 11.11 0.63
N VAL A 380 -25.22 11.02 -0.52
CA VAL A 380 -24.89 10.04 -1.56
C VAL A 380 -23.81 10.52 -2.54
N GLU A 381 -23.60 11.83 -2.70
CA GLU A 381 -22.65 12.41 -3.67
C GLU A 381 -21.21 11.84 -3.55
N PRO A 382 -20.63 11.62 -2.36
CA PRO A 382 -19.31 10.98 -2.23
C PRO A 382 -19.27 9.56 -2.81
N TYR A 383 -20.36 8.81 -2.68
CA TYR A 383 -20.47 7.44 -3.23
C TYR A 383 -20.60 7.49 -4.75
N LEU A 384 -21.38 8.44 -5.29
CA LEU A 384 -21.51 8.65 -6.75
C LEU A 384 -20.19 9.14 -7.38
N THR A 385 -19.44 9.99 -6.68
CA THR A 385 -18.13 10.47 -7.13
C THR A 385 -17.13 9.31 -7.21
N LYS A 386 -17.05 8.49 -6.15
CA LYS A 386 -16.21 7.29 -6.13
C LYS A 386 -16.55 6.30 -7.25
N LEU A 387 -17.84 6.18 -7.61
CA LEU A 387 -18.27 5.37 -8.74
C LEU A 387 -17.66 5.86 -10.07
N LYS A 388 -17.58 7.19 -10.28
CA LYS A 388 -16.99 7.82 -11.49
C LYS A 388 -15.47 7.75 -11.54
N ASP A 389 -14.81 7.92 -10.41
CA ASP A 389 -13.33 7.97 -10.33
C ASP A 389 -12.67 6.61 -10.54
N THR A 390 -13.45 5.53 -10.59
CA THR A 390 -12.98 4.22 -11.05
C THR A 390 -12.86 4.22 -12.59
N LYS A 391 -12.12 5.16 -13.17
CA LYS A 391 -11.64 5.00 -14.55
C LYS A 391 -10.67 3.83 -14.56
N GLU A 392 -10.97 2.83 -15.38
CA GLU A 392 -10.09 1.69 -15.59
C GLU A 392 -8.67 2.20 -15.91
N SER A 393 -7.71 1.90 -15.04
CA SER A 393 -6.29 2.19 -15.25
C SER A 393 -5.74 1.25 -16.34
N ASN A 394 -6.19 1.43 -17.58
CA ASN A 394 -5.68 0.79 -18.78
C ASN A 394 -5.38 1.87 -19.81
N THR A 395 -4.41 2.72 -19.50
CA THR A 395 -3.67 3.47 -20.52
C THR A 395 -2.21 3.09 -20.39
N PRO A 396 -1.59 2.44 -21.39
CA PRO A 396 -0.15 2.34 -21.42
C PRO A 396 0.42 3.75 -21.58
N SER A 397 1.26 4.15 -20.63
CA SER A 397 2.00 5.41 -20.65
C SER A 397 2.82 5.50 -21.92
N ASN A 398 2.33 6.27 -22.90
CA ASN A 398 3.04 6.53 -24.15
C ASN A 398 4.12 7.58 -23.89
N ASN A 399 5.25 7.16 -23.32
CA ASN A 399 6.45 7.99 -23.22
C ASN A 399 7.19 7.97 -24.56
N ASN A 400 6.74 8.78 -25.51
CA ASN A 400 7.57 9.18 -26.65
C ASN A 400 8.10 10.59 -26.40
N SER A 401 9.28 10.68 -25.79
CA SER A 401 10.11 11.88 -25.84
C SER A 401 11.01 11.84 -27.08
N ALA A 402 10.70 12.74 -28.02
CA ALA A 402 11.59 13.43 -28.95
C ALA A 402 12.81 12.66 -29.53
N HIS A 403 12.70 12.25 -30.79
CA HIS A 403 13.85 11.94 -31.64
C HIS A 403 14.58 13.22 -32.06
N GLY A 404 15.79 13.40 -31.53
CA GLY A 404 16.81 14.28 -32.09
C GLY A 404 17.50 13.63 -33.29
N SER A 405 17.68 14.44 -34.33
CA SER A 405 18.19 14.15 -35.66
C SER A 405 19.60 13.56 -35.68
N LYS A 406 19.83 12.43 -36.39
CA LYS A 406 21.14 12.08 -36.96
C LYS A 406 21.02 11.45 -38.36
N LYS A 407 21.86 11.97 -39.25
CA LYS A 407 22.01 11.73 -40.70
C LYS A 407 22.35 10.27 -41.06
N PRO A 408 22.08 9.83 -42.31
CA PRO A 408 22.41 8.49 -42.78
C PRO A 408 23.90 8.38 -43.15
N LEU A 409 24.50 7.21 -42.88
CA LEU A 409 25.83 6.81 -43.34
C LEU A 409 25.72 5.50 -44.17
N PRO A 410 26.68 5.22 -45.07
CA PRO A 410 26.39 4.86 -46.45
C PRO A 410 26.37 3.35 -46.72
N VAL A 411 25.74 3.03 -47.86
CA VAL A 411 25.69 1.72 -48.52
C VAL A 411 27.10 1.15 -48.74
N ARG A 412 27.38 -0.03 -48.18
CA ARG A 412 28.54 -0.86 -48.60
C ARG A 412 28.10 -1.87 -49.65
N LYS A 413 28.75 -1.76 -50.80
CA LYS A 413 28.60 -2.59 -52.00
C LYS A 413 28.97 -4.05 -51.74
N SER A 414 28.23 -4.92 -52.40
CA SER A 414 28.45 -6.34 -52.60
C SER A 414 29.87 -6.69 -53.09
N ILE A 415 30.52 -7.63 -52.43
CA ILE A 415 31.71 -8.34 -52.94
C ILE A 415 31.24 -9.72 -53.42
N LYS A 416 31.26 -9.90 -54.75
CA LYS A 416 31.22 -11.22 -55.40
C LYS A 416 32.66 -11.70 -55.60
N LYS A 417 32.87 -13.00 -55.40
CA LYS A 417 34.10 -13.76 -55.66
C LYS A 417 34.75 -13.38 -57.01
N LYS A 418 35.98 -12.87 -56.99
CA LYS A 418 37.22 -13.59 -57.35
C LYS A 418 38.44 -12.74 -57.02
#